data_AF-A0A376JV93-F1
#
_entry.id   AF-A0A376JV93-F1
#
_cell.length_a   1.000
_cell.length_b   1.000
_cell.length_c   1.000
_cell.angle_alpha   90.00
_cell.angle_beta   90.00
_cell.angle_gamma   90.00
#
_symmetry.space_group_name_H-M   'P 1'
#
loop_
_entity.id
_entity.type
_entity.pdbx_description
1 polymer ?
#
loop_
_entity_poly.entity_id
_entity_poly.type
_entity_poly.pdbx_seq_one_letter_code
_entity_poly.pdbx_strand_id
1 'polypeptide(L)'
;MNKLVLVGHPGSKYQIVEHFLKEIGMNSPNYSTSNKISPEYITASLCQFYQTPEVNDVVDEREFSAVQVSTMWDSMVLELMMNNLNNKLWGWADPSIIFFLDFWKNIDKSIKFIMIYDHPKYNLMRSVNNAPLSLNINNSVDNWIAYNKRLLDFFLENKERCVLINFEAFQSNKKNIIKPLNNIIKIDNLMSAHYKNSILFDVVENNDYTKSNEIALLEKYTTLFSLSANETEITFNDTKVSEYLVSELIKERTEVLKLYNELQAYANLPYIETSKDNVSAEAALWEVVEERNSIFNIVSHLVQESKKKDADIELTKSIFKKRQFLLLNRINELKKEKEEVIKLSKINHNDVVRQEKYPDDIEKKINDIQKYEEEISEKESKLTQAISEKEQILKQLHKYEEEISEKESKLTQAISEKEQILKQLHIVQEQLEHYFIENQEIKKKLPPVLYGAAEQIKQELGYRLGYIIVSYSKSLKGIITMPFALIRECVFEKKRKKSYGVDVPLYLYADADKAERVKKHLSYQLGQAIISSANSIFGFITLPFKLIVVVYKYRRAKIKGC
;
A
#
# COMPACT_ATOMS: atom_id res chain seq x y z
N MET A 1 30.50 18.65 15.14
CA MET A 1 29.80 17.44 14.66
C MET A 1 28.73 17.88 13.68
N ASN A 2 28.63 17.22 12.54
CA ASN A 2 27.72 17.62 11.48
C ASN A 2 26.51 16.67 11.46
N LYS A 3 25.31 17.24 11.54
CA LYS A 3 24.04 16.50 11.58
C LYS A 3 23.23 16.88 10.37
N LEU A 4 22.83 15.90 9.57
CA LEU A 4 22.07 16.13 8.34
C LEU A 4 20.65 15.60 8.45
N VAL A 5 19.72 16.44 8.06
CA VAL A 5 18.31 16.09 7.96
C VAL A 5 17.88 16.26 6.52
N LEU A 6 17.53 15.15 5.87
CA LEU A 6 17.06 15.13 4.49
C LEU A 6 15.54 15.20 4.49
N VAL A 7 15.00 16.17 3.75
CA VAL A 7 13.57 16.39 3.61
C VAL A 7 13.25 16.54 2.13
N GLY A 8 12.35 15.70 1.62
CA GLY A 8 11.90 15.75 0.24
C GLY A 8 10.52 15.17 0.13
N HIS A 9 9.75 15.65 -0.83
CA HIS A 9 8.39 15.16 -1.09
C HIS A 9 8.41 13.62 -1.20
N PRO A 10 7.41 12.86 -0.74
CA PRO A 10 7.39 11.40 -0.88
C PRO A 10 7.60 10.92 -2.33
N GLY A 11 7.15 11.70 -3.30
CA GLY A 11 7.38 11.50 -4.74
C GLY A 11 8.73 11.98 -5.27
N SER A 12 9.48 12.79 -4.53
CA SER A 12 10.90 13.06 -4.82
C SER A 12 11.70 11.84 -4.39
N LYS A 13 12.60 11.35 -5.23
CA LYS A 13 13.39 10.12 -4.98
C LYS A 13 14.50 10.35 -3.95
N TYR A 14 14.17 10.97 -2.81
CA TYR A 14 15.10 11.43 -1.78
C TYR A 14 15.92 10.31 -1.15
N GLN A 15 15.39 9.07 -1.14
CA GLN A 15 16.08 7.89 -0.62
C GLN A 15 17.37 7.61 -1.39
N ILE A 16 17.41 7.90 -2.69
CA ILE A 16 18.61 7.73 -3.53
C ILE A 16 19.71 8.72 -3.09
N VAL A 17 19.32 9.95 -2.74
CA VAL A 17 20.27 10.96 -2.23
C VAL A 17 20.77 10.56 -0.84
N GLU A 18 19.89 10.07 0.03
CA GLU A 18 20.27 9.56 1.35
C GLU A 18 21.30 8.43 1.24
N HIS A 19 21.06 7.46 0.35
CA HIS A 19 21.97 6.35 0.11
C HIS A 19 23.34 6.83 -0.36
N PHE A 20 23.37 7.76 -1.33
CA PHE A 20 24.61 8.33 -1.83
C PHE A 20 25.42 9.07 -0.73
N LEU A 21 24.74 9.80 0.17
CA LEU A 21 25.42 10.44 1.30
C LEU A 21 26.01 9.41 2.26
N LYS A 22 25.34 8.26 2.46
CA LYS A 22 25.88 7.15 3.26
C LYS A 22 27.14 6.57 2.62
N GLU A 23 27.16 6.37 1.30
CA GLU A 23 28.36 5.93 0.56
C GLU A 23 29.55 6.90 0.73
N ILE A 24 29.24 8.19 0.85
CA ILE A 24 30.21 9.28 1.01
C ILE A 24 30.75 9.41 2.45
N GLY A 25 30.21 8.65 3.40
CA GLY A 25 30.65 8.64 4.80
C GLY A 25 29.70 9.31 5.79
N MET A 26 28.44 9.51 5.43
CA MET A 26 27.39 9.85 6.39
C MET A 26 26.95 8.59 7.16
N ASN A 27 27.16 8.57 8.47
CA ASN A 27 26.69 7.46 9.30
C ASN A 27 25.17 7.50 9.49
N SER A 28 24.55 6.32 9.59
CA SER A 28 23.16 6.20 10.03
C SER A 28 23.07 6.47 11.55
N PRO A 29 21.92 6.97 12.05
CA PRO A 29 21.75 7.27 13.47
C PRO A 29 21.84 6.00 14.32
N ASN A 30 22.67 6.03 15.35
CA ASN A 30 22.71 5.01 16.40
C ASN A 30 21.47 5.14 17.28
N TYR A 31 20.74 4.04 17.43
CA TYR A 31 19.54 3.98 18.27
C TYR A 31 19.90 3.85 19.75
N SER A 32 19.04 4.35 20.63
CA SER A 32 19.20 4.12 22.07
C SER A 32 19.03 2.64 22.42
N THR A 33 19.95 2.12 23.24
CA THR A 33 19.94 0.72 23.72
C THR A 33 18.81 0.44 24.72
N SER A 34 18.25 1.46 25.37
CA SER A 34 17.17 1.31 26.36
C SER A 34 15.77 1.34 25.72
N ASN A 35 15.51 2.25 24.78
CA ASN A 35 14.17 2.55 24.26
C ASN A 35 14.04 2.50 22.72
N LYS A 36 15.08 2.09 21.97
CA LYS A 36 15.08 2.06 20.48
C LYS A 36 14.59 3.37 19.84
N ILE A 37 14.97 4.52 20.41
CA ILE A 37 14.59 5.83 19.89
C ILE A 37 15.36 6.07 18.58
N SER A 38 14.66 6.04 17.46
CA SER A 38 15.16 6.46 16.15
C SER A 38 14.56 7.82 15.75
N PRO A 39 15.16 8.56 14.80
CA PRO A 39 14.57 9.79 14.31
C PRO A 39 13.17 9.58 13.70
N GLU A 40 12.97 8.49 12.96
CA GLU A 40 11.68 8.12 12.37
C GLU A 40 10.64 7.82 13.45
N TYR A 41 11.06 7.16 14.55
CA TYR A 41 10.19 6.94 15.70
C TYR A 41 9.79 8.26 16.38
N ILE A 42 10.71 9.21 16.51
CA ILE A 42 10.41 10.54 17.05
C ILE A 42 9.40 11.25 16.14
N THR A 43 9.64 11.29 14.81
CA THR A 43 8.71 11.93 13.88
C THR A 43 7.34 11.25 13.90
N ALA A 44 7.27 9.92 13.86
CA ALA A 44 6.01 9.18 13.92
C ALA A 44 5.25 9.44 15.23
N SER A 45 5.96 9.49 16.36
CA SER A 45 5.37 9.81 17.67
C SER A 45 4.85 11.25 17.73
N LEU A 46 5.56 12.20 17.12
CA LEU A 46 5.12 13.58 16.99
C LEU A 46 3.87 13.67 16.09
N CYS A 47 3.87 13.01 14.93
CA CYS A 47 2.71 12.95 14.03
C CYS A 47 1.48 12.40 14.76
N GLN A 48 1.64 11.31 15.49
CA GLN A 48 0.55 10.68 16.25
C GLN A 48 0.03 11.58 17.38
N PHE A 49 0.94 12.22 18.14
CA PHE A 49 0.57 13.06 19.28
C PHE A 49 -0.13 14.35 18.85
N TYR A 50 0.38 14.99 17.79
CA TYR A 50 -0.19 16.23 17.24
C TYR A 50 -1.29 15.99 16.21
N GLN A 51 -1.62 14.72 15.91
CA GLN A 51 -2.65 14.32 14.94
C GLN A 51 -2.46 14.98 13.57
N THR A 52 -1.22 14.97 13.07
CA THR A 52 -0.92 15.52 11.75
C THR A 52 -1.52 14.64 10.66
N PRO A 53 -2.04 15.23 9.56
CA PRO A 53 -2.50 14.47 8.39
C PRO A 53 -1.34 13.69 7.74
N GLU A 54 -1.67 12.69 6.92
CA GLU A 54 -0.65 12.02 6.09
C GLU A 54 -0.08 13.00 5.07
N VAL A 55 1.24 12.92 4.84
CA VAL A 55 1.96 13.88 3.98
C VAL A 55 1.37 13.96 2.57
N ASN A 56 0.85 12.85 2.02
CA ASN A 56 0.28 12.81 0.66
C ASN A 56 -1.14 13.40 0.57
N ASP A 57 -1.83 13.58 1.69
CA ASP A 57 -3.21 14.07 1.73
C ASP A 57 -3.31 15.59 1.94
N VAL A 58 -2.21 16.23 2.34
CA VAL A 58 -2.16 17.67 2.61
C VAL A 58 -2.19 18.45 1.31
N VAL A 59 -3.21 19.28 1.10
CA VAL A 59 -3.34 20.13 -0.10
C VAL A 59 -3.16 21.63 0.20
N ASP A 60 -3.11 22.02 1.48
CA ASP A 60 -2.92 23.39 1.91
C ASP A 60 -1.61 23.54 2.68
N GLU A 61 -0.76 24.47 2.24
CA GLU A 61 0.52 24.81 2.85
C GLU A 61 0.41 25.11 4.36
N ARG A 62 -0.71 25.71 4.79
CA ARG A 62 -0.94 26.10 6.19
C ARG A 62 -0.97 24.93 7.15
N GLU A 63 -1.33 23.74 6.67
CA GLU A 63 -1.35 22.51 7.46
C GLU A 63 0.08 22.07 7.84
N PHE A 64 1.09 22.42 7.05
CA PHE A 64 2.50 22.15 7.39
C PHE A 64 3.11 23.14 8.40
N SER A 65 2.48 24.29 8.63
CA SER A 65 3.04 25.38 9.45
C SER A 65 2.44 25.48 10.86
N ALA A 66 1.48 24.62 11.21
CA ALA A 66 0.65 24.81 12.40
C ALA A 66 1.21 24.20 13.71
N VAL A 67 2.25 23.36 13.67
CA VAL A 67 2.61 22.51 14.82
C VAL A 67 3.70 23.11 15.69
N GLN A 68 3.30 23.71 16.82
CA GLN A 68 4.23 24.10 17.89
C GLN A 68 4.52 22.92 18.81
N VAL A 69 5.72 22.33 18.65
CA VAL A 69 6.17 21.21 19.47
C VAL A 69 6.55 21.69 20.88
N SER A 70 6.08 20.96 21.90
CA SER A 70 6.39 21.25 23.30
C SER A 70 7.78 20.76 23.71
N THR A 71 8.38 21.38 24.72
CA THR A 71 9.72 21.03 25.21
C THR A 71 9.85 19.64 25.84
N MET A 72 8.75 18.91 26.01
CA MET A 72 8.77 17.53 26.53
C MET A 72 9.56 16.59 25.59
N TRP A 73 9.50 16.84 24.29
CA TRP A 73 10.17 16.05 23.25
C TRP A 73 11.68 16.29 23.21
N ASP A 74 12.16 17.37 23.83
CA ASP A 74 13.58 17.72 23.87
C ASP A 74 14.40 16.60 24.52
N SER A 75 13.83 15.93 25.53
CA SER A 75 14.48 14.81 26.23
C SER A 75 14.80 13.63 25.30
N MET A 76 13.88 13.26 24.42
CA MET A 76 14.06 12.16 23.45
C MET A 76 15.08 12.51 22.39
N VAL A 77 15.04 13.74 21.88
CA VAL A 77 16.02 14.22 20.91
C VAL A 77 17.40 14.31 21.55
N LEU A 78 17.52 14.81 22.78
CA LEU A 78 18.79 14.84 23.49
C LEU A 78 19.37 13.43 23.67
N GLU A 79 18.55 12.42 23.99
CA GLU A 79 19.00 11.02 24.07
C GLU A 79 19.54 10.52 22.71
N LEU A 80 18.83 10.79 21.61
CA LEU A 80 19.30 10.50 20.26
C LEU A 80 20.64 11.19 19.97
N MET A 81 20.79 12.47 20.34
CA MET A 81 22.02 13.23 20.15
C MET A 81 23.19 12.65 20.95
N MET A 82 22.94 12.25 22.21
CA MET A 82 23.94 11.64 23.09
C MET A 82 24.48 10.33 22.53
N ASN A 83 23.60 9.47 21.99
CA ASN A 83 24.00 8.19 21.38
C ASN A 83 24.81 8.35 20.08
N ASN A 84 24.75 9.54 19.46
CA ASN A 84 25.44 9.85 18.23
C ASN A 84 26.63 10.82 18.43
N LEU A 85 27.05 11.07 19.68
CA LEU A 85 28.16 11.99 20.00
C LEU A 85 29.48 11.64 19.32
N ASN A 86 29.74 10.35 19.10
CA ASN A 86 31.00 9.89 18.52
C ASN A 86 31.01 9.95 16.98
N ASN A 87 29.86 10.19 16.35
CA ASN A 87 29.76 10.27 14.89
C ASN A 87 30.14 11.69 14.41
N LYS A 88 31.19 11.78 13.58
CA LYS A 88 31.64 13.06 13.00
C LYS A 88 30.60 13.66 12.05
N LEU A 89 29.96 12.82 11.25
CA LEU A 89 28.89 13.12 10.31
C LEU A 89 27.82 12.02 10.39
N TRP A 90 26.58 12.40 10.66
CA TRP A 90 25.44 11.46 10.62
C TRP A 90 24.16 12.19 10.23
N GLY A 91 23.17 11.43 9.77
CA GLY A 91 21.90 12.00 9.33
C GLY A 91 20.84 10.95 8.98
N TRP A 92 19.63 11.42 8.72
CA TRP A 92 18.49 10.60 8.34
C TRP A 92 17.59 11.35 7.35
N ALA A 93 16.70 10.61 6.68
CA ALA A 93 15.73 11.16 5.74
C ALA A 93 14.31 10.77 6.13
N ASP A 94 13.39 11.74 6.17
CA ASP A 94 11.97 11.48 6.41
C ASP A 94 11.13 12.66 5.87
N PRO A 95 10.18 12.41 4.93
CA PRO A 95 9.29 13.44 4.40
C PRO A 95 8.42 14.11 5.46
N SER A 96 8.04 13.37 6.49
CA SER A 96 7.13 13.85 7.55
C SER A 96 7.77 14.90 8.45
N ILE A 97 9.09 15.10 8.34
CA ILE A 97 9.81 16.18 9.01
C ILE A 97 9.33 17.56 8.55
N ILE A 98 8.70 17.66 7.37
CA ILE A 98 8.14 18.91 6.85
C ILE A 98 7.22 19.62 7.88
N PHE A 99 6.46 18.86 8.69
CA PHE A 99 5.60 19.38 9.75
C PHE A 99 6.36 19.95 10.95
N PHE A 100 7.60 19.50 11.15
CA PHE A 100 8.41 19.76 12.35
C PHE A 100 9.74 20.44 12.04
N LEU A 101 9.88 21.05 10.86
CA LEU A 101 11.10 21.75 10.45
C LEU A 101 11.56 22.80 11.47
N ASP A 102 10.62 23.58 12.02
CA ASP A 102 10.92 24.61 13.02
C ASP A 102 11.36 24.02 14.36
N PHE A 103 10.81 22.86 14.74
CA PHE A 103 11.24 22.12 15.92
C PHE A 103 12.71 21.66 15.77
N TRP A 104 13.03 20.97 14.67
CA TRP A 104 14.40 20.52 14.40
C TRP A 104 15.39 21.66 14.20
N LYS A 105 14.94 22.80 13.67
CA LYS A 105 15.75 24.02 13.56
C LYS A 105 16.14 24.57 14.93
N ASN A 106 15.19 24.61 15.85
CA ASN A 106 15.33 25.26 17.15
C ASN A 106 16.06 24.39 18.19
N ILE A 107 15.91 23.07 18.11
CA ILE A 107 16.47 22.16 19.10
C ILE A 107 18.01 22.12 19.08
N ASP A 108 18.61 22.22 17.90
CA ASP A 108 20.06 22.25 17.75
C ASP A 108 20.47 23.10 16.55
N LYS A 109 21.34 24.08 16.80
CA LYS A 109 21.90 24.99 15.78
C LYS A 109 22.88 24.29 14.83
N SER A 110 23.43 23.13 15.21
CA SER A 110 24.38 22.38 14.37
C SER A 110 23.69 21.53 13.30
N ILE A 111 22.36 21.36 13.35
CA ILE A 111 21.62 20.61 12.33
C ILE A 111 21.63 21.39 11.01
N LYS A 112 21.90 20.69 9.92
CA LYS A 112 21.85 21.19 8.56
C LYS A 112 20.80 20.41 7.77
N PHE A 113 20.07 21.11 6.90
CA PHE A 113 18.96 20.56 6.15
C PHE A 113 19.35 20.39 4.69
N ILE A 114 18.99 19.24 4.11
CA ILE A 114 19.14 18.96 2.69
C ILE A 114 17.74 18.77 2.15
N MET A 115 17.32 19.70 1.32
CA MET A 115 15.98 19.81 0.78
C MET A 115 15.97 19.35 -0.66
N ILE A 116 15.15 18.34 -0.95
CA ILE A 116 15.14 17.68 -2.25
C ILE A 116 13.78 17.92 -2.88
N TYR A 117 13.80 18.51 -4.08
CA TYR A 117 12.63 18.65 -4.93
C TYR A 117 12.87 17.95 -6.26
N ASP A 118 11.79 17.62 -6.95
CA ASP A 118 11.81 16.95 -8.25
C ASP A 118 10.77 17.59 -9.17
N HIS A 119 10.87 17.33 -10.47
CA HIS A 119 9.91 17.87 -11.44
C HIS A 119 8.49 17.35 -11.12
N PRO A 120 7.45 18.21 -11.13
CA PRO A 120 6.08 17.83 -10.75
C PRO A 120 5.50 16.66 -11.57
N LYS A 121 5.97 16.50 -12.82
CA LYS A 121 5.66 15.38 -13.72
C LYS A 121 5.84 14.01 -13.08
N TYR A 122 6.94 13.77 -12.37
CA TYR A 122 7.17 12.44 -11.78
C TYR A 122 6.23 12.13 -10.62
N ASN A 123 5.85 13.17 -9.85
CA ASN A 123 4.86 13.00 -8.80
C ASN A 123 3.49 12.61 -9.37
N LEU A 124 3.10 13.27 -10.47
CA LEU A 124 1.84 12.98 -11.16
C LEU A 124 1.85 11.60 -11.82
N MET A 125 2.95 11.23 -12.49
CA MET A 125 3.09 9.89 -13.06
C MET A 125 2.99 8.79 -12.00
N ARG A 126 3.54 9.02 -10.78
CA ARG A 126 3.37 8.09 -9.67
C ARG A 126 1.90 7.94 -9.24
N SER A 127 1.12 9.03 -9.26
CA SER A 127 -0.31 8.99 -8.94
C SER A 127 -1.10 8.19 -9.99
N VAL A 128 -0.78 8.39 -11.27
CA VAL A 128 -1.40 7.68 -12.40
C VAL A 128 -1.13 6.16 -12.33
N ASN A 129 0.10 5.76 -11.97
CA ASN A 129 0.50 4.36 -11.97
C ASN A 129 0.00 3.55 -10.75
N ASN A 130 -0.37 4.21 -9.65
CA ASN A 130 -0.67 3.53 -8.38
C ASN A 130 -2.15 3.58 -7.95
N ALA A 131 -3.05 4.25 -8.68
CA ALA A 131 -4.44 4.41 -8.27
C ALA A 131 -5.45 4.19 -9.42
N PRO A 132 -6.65 3.63 -9.14
CA PRO A 132 -7.74 3.59 -10.12
C PRO A 132 -8.14 5.01 -10.55
N LEU A 133 -8.30 5.16 -11.86
CA LEU A 133 -8.01 6.33 -12.70
C LEU A 133 -8.82 7.63 -12.50
N SER A 134 -9.58 7.87 -11.42
CA SER A 134 -10.64 8.90 -11.50
C SER A 134 -10.71 10.02 -10.46
N LEU A 135 -9.96 10.04 -9.34
CA LEU A 135 -10.27 11.04 -8.29
C LEU A 135 -9.11 11.81 -7.62
N ASN A 136 -7.82 11.53 -7.89
CA ASN A 136 -6.74 12.10 -7.05
C ASN A 136 -5.64 12.89 -7.78
N ILE A 137 -5.77 13.18 -9.08
CA ILE A 137 -4.72 13.93 -9.82
C ILE A 137 -4.63 15.37 -9.31
N ASN A 138 -5.77 16.06 -9.15
CA ASN A 138 -5.78 17.45 -8.68
C ASN A 138 -5.20 17.57 -7.27
N ASN A 139 -5.61 16.70 -6.34
CA ASN A 139 -5.05 16.67 -5.00
C ASN A 139 -3.56 16.35 -5.00
N SER A 140 -3.07 15.49 -5.90
CA SER A 140 -1.64 15.19 -6.03
C SER A 140 -0.83 16.40 -6.51
N VAL A 141 -1.39 17.22 -7.41
CA VAL A 141 -0.80 18.51 -7.81
C VAL A 141 -0.80 19.47 -6.63
N ASP A 142 -1.95 19.66 -5.99
CA ASP A 142 -2.12 20.63 -4.90
C ASP A 142 -1.23 20.25 -3.70
N ASN A 143 -1.08 18.96 -3.43
CA ASN A 143 -0.13 18.41 -2.47
C ASN A 143 1.32 18.70 -2.82
N TRP A 144 1.71 18.51 -4.09
CA TRP A 144 3.05 18.87 -4.55
C TRP A 144 3.32 20.37 -4.36
N ILE A 145 2.34 21.23 -4.65
CA ILE A 145 2.45 22.68 -4.45
C ILE A 145 2.60 22.98 -2.96
N ALA A 146 1.70 22.51 -2.10
CA ALA A 146 1.70 22.77 -0.67
C ALA A 146 3.02 22.35 -0.02
N TYR A 147 3.52 21.15 -0.36
CA TYR A 147 4.75 20.62 0.20
C TYR A 147 5.99 21.41 -0.24
N ASN A 148 6.14 21.64 -1.55
CA ASN A 148 7.33 22.31 -2.08
C ASN A 148 7.35 23.81 -1.74
N LYS A 149 6.18 24.43 -1.58
CA LYS A 149 6.09 25.81 -1.11
C LYS A 149 6.56 25.94 0.33
N ARG A 150 6.06 25.10 1.24
CA ARG A 150 6.57 25.04 2.64
C ARG A 150 8.07 24.79 2.71
N LEU A 151 8.57 23.89 1.86
CA LEU A 151 9.99 23.55 1.76
C LEU A 151 10.81 24.76 1.28
N LEU A 152 10.34 25.48 0.25
CA LEU A 152 10.97 26.70 -0.25
C LEU A 152 10.96 27.82 0.80
N ASP A 153 9.84 28.04 1.49
CA ASP A 153 9.73 29.08 2.52
C ASP A 153 10.73 28.84 3.65
N PHE A 154 10.83 27.61 4.14
CA PHE A 154 11.84 27.28 5.15
C PHE A 154 13.27 27.46 4.63
N PHE A 155 13.54 27.09 3.37
CA PHE A 155 14.86 27.30 2.76
C PHE A 155 15.21 28.78 2.71
N LEU A 156 14.28 29.63 2.26
CA LEU A 156 14.49 31.06 2.12
C LEU A 156 14.75 31.73 3.47
N GLU A 157 14.08 31.28 4.53
CA GLU A 157 14.31 31.74 5.91
C GLU A 157 15.64 31.27 6.50
N ASN A 158 16.19 30.14 6.04
CA ASN A 158 17.30 29.43 6.72
C ASN A 158 18.47 29.07 5.78
N LYS A 159 18.78 29.93 4.80
CA LYS A 159 19.78 29.68 3.73
C LYS A 159 21.16 29.23 4.23
N GLU A 160 21.62 29.71 5.39
CA GLU A 160 22.94 29.34 5.95
C GLU A 160 23.01 27.89 6.46
N ARG A 161 21.85 27.25 6.64
CA ARG A 161 21.74 25.90 7.19
C ARG A 161 21.11 24.91 6.22
N CYS A 162 20.69 25.35 5.04
CA CYS A 162 19.93 24.53 4.10
C CYS A 162 20.63 24.43 2.74
N VAL A 163 20.61 23.26 2.12
CA VAL A 163 20.92 23.05 0.71
C VAL A 163 19.64 22.66 -0.01
N LEU A 164 19.29 23.34 -1.10
CA LEU A 164 18.18 22.99 -1.97
C LEU A 164 18.70 22.33 -3.26
N ILE A 165 18.23 21.12 -3.56
CA ILE A 165 18.73 20.28 -4.66
C ILE A 165 17.58 19.77 -5.51
N ASN A 166 17.71 19.90 -6.82
CA ASN A 166 16.88 19.20 -7.79
C ASN A 166 17.37 17.75 -7.95
N PHE A 167 16.45 16.79 -7.93
CA PHE A 167 16.78 15.37 -8.07
C PHE A 167 17.36 14.99 -9.45
N GLU A 168 16.82 15.48 -10.56
CA GLU A 168 17.34 15.21 -11.91
C GLU A 168 18.76 15.77 -12.08
N ALA A 169 19.01 16.98 -11.55
CA ALA A 169 20.35 17.57 -11.53
C ALA A 169 21.34 16.71 -10.76
N PHE A 170 20.91 16.13 -9.63
CA PHE A 170 21.70 15.18 -8.87
C PHE A 170 21.96 13.88 -9.64
N GLN A 171 20.96 13.34 -10.35
CA GLN A 171 21.09 12.10 -11.12
C GLN A 171 22.06 12.26 -12.30
N SER A 172 22.01 13.40 -13.00
CA SER A 172 22.91 13.66 -14.15
C SER A 172 24.38 13.71 -13.75
N ASN A 173 24.71 14.23 -12.56
CA ASN A 173 26.07 14.21 -12.03
C ASN A 173 26.11 14.25 -10.50
N LYS A 174 26.11 13.07 -9.89
CA LYS A 174 26.11 12.88 -8.43
C LYS A 174 27.25 13.61 -7.72
N LYS A 175 28.39 13.86 -8.38
CA LYS A 175 29.55 14.53 -7.76
C LYS A 175 29.34 16.04 -7.57
N ASN A 176 28.43 16.66 -8.30
CA ASN A 176 28.22 18.10 -8.24
C ASN A 176 27.60 18.56 -6.91
N ILE A 177 26.90 17.67 -6.20
CA ILE A 177 26.34 17.96 -4.86
C ILE A 177 27.42 18.26 -3.80
N ILE A 178 28.65 17.76 -4.00
CA ILE A 178 29.77 17.94 -3.05
C ILE A 178 30.12 19.41 -2.90
N LYS A 179 30.01 20.22 -3.97
CA LYS A 179 30.31 21.66 -3.92
C LYS A 179 29.35 22.43 -3.00
N PRO A 180 28.02 22.36 -3.18
CA PRO A 180 27.07 22.92 -2.22
C PRO A 180 27.22 22.38 -0.80
N LEU A 181 27.44 21.07 -0.64
CA LEU A 181 27.61 20.44 0.67
C LEU A 181 28.83 20.98 1.42
N ASN A 182 29.96 21.16 0.73
CA ASN A 182 31.19 21.69 1.34
C ASN A 182 31.05 23.12 1.86
N ASN A 183 30.15 23.92 1.27
CA ASN A 183 29.88 25.27 1.76
C ASN A 183 29.17 25.27 3.12
N ILE A 184 28.38 24.23 3.40
CA ILE A 184 27.60 24.12 4.64
C ILE A 184 28.29 23.23 5.67
N ILE A 185 29.11 22.29 5.20
CA ILE A 185 29.78 21.29 6.00
C ILE A 185 31.28 21.32 5.65
N LYS A 186 32.13 21.71 6.62
CA LYS A 186 33.57 21.49 6.49
C LYS A 186 33.84 19.99 6.61
N ILE A 187 33.83 19.26 5.50
CA ILE A 187 34.16 17.84 5.45
C ILE A 187 35.61 17.69 4.99
N ASP A 188 36.52 17.63 5.96
CA ASP A 188 37.89 17.20 5.70
C ASP A 188 37.87 15.70 5.35
N ASN A 189 38.28 15.35 4.12
CA ASN A 189 38.43 13.98 3.60
C ASN A 189 37.15 13.18 3.29
N LEU A 190 36.46 13.59 2.23
CA LEU A 190 35.33 12.85 1.65
C LEU A 190 35.78 11.75 0.65
N MET A 191 37.08 11.62 0.38
CA MET A 191 37.61 10.83 -0.75
C MET A 191 38.39 9.56 -0.38
N SER A 192 38.40 9.11 0.88
CA SER A 192 39.31 8.02 1.31
C SER A 192 38.66 6.69 1.72
N ALA A 193 37.42 6.38 1.34
CA ALA A 193 36.84 5.08 1.65
C ALA A 193 35.94 4.57 0.52
N HIS A 194 36.51 3.66 -0.28
CA HIS A 194 35.81 2.63 -1.06
C HIS A 194 34.66 3.09 -1.95
N TYR A 195 34.99 3.75 -3.06
CA TYR A 195 34.21 3.63 -4.29
C TYR A 195 34.39 2.20 -4.85
N LYS A 196 33.79 1.21 -4.19
CA LYS A 196 33.58 -0.12 -4.76
C LYS A 196 32.27 -0.05 -5.53
N ASN A 197 32.39 -0.07 -6.85
CA ASN A 197 31.29 -0.42 -7.76
C ASN A 197 30.55 -1.66 -7.22
N SER A 198 29.31 -1.45 -6.77
CA SER A 198 28.16 -2.38 -6.73
C SER A 198 27.24 -1.79 -5.67
N ILE A 199 25.99 -1.42 -5.96
CA ILE A 199 24.94 -2.39 -6.30
C ILE A 199 24.03 -1.82 -7.40
N LEU A 200 23.90 -2.65 -8.43
CA LEU A 200 22.82 -2.77 -9.39
C LEU A 200 21.45 -2.46 -8.76
N PHE A 201 20.93 -1.25 -8.99
CA PHE A 201 19.49 -1.08 -9.14
C PHE A 201 19.25 -1.10 -10.65
N ASP A 202 18.95 -2.28 -11.17
CA ASP A 202 18.27 -2.41 -12.45
C ASP A 202 16.87 -1.81 -12.31
N VAL A 203 16.78 -0.48 -12.44
CA VAL A 203 15.68 0.09 -13.19
C VAL A 203 16.18 0.11 -14.61
N VAL A 204 15.64 -0.82 -15.38
CA VAL A 204 15.88 -1.07 -16.80
C VAL A 204 15.84 0.24 -17.60
N GLU A 205 17.00 0.87 -17.78
CA GLU A 205 17.25 1.78 -18.89
C GLU A 205 17.88 0.95 -20.02
N ASN A 206 17.03 0.25 -20.77
CA ASN A 206 17.43 -0.37 -22.03
C ASN A 206 17.63 0.72 -23.09
N ASN A 207 18.81 1.32 -23.10
CA ASN A 207 19.32 2.07 -24.23
C ASN A 207 20.57 1.38 -24.77
N ASP A 208 20.36 0.29 -25.53
CA ASP A 208 21.32 -0.22 -26.50
C ASP A 208 20.57 -0.58 -27.79
N TYR A 209 20.25 0.46 -28.56
CA TYR A 209 19.88 0.33 -29.96
C TYR A 209 21.15 -0.07 -30.74
N THR A 210 21.19 -1.30 -31.25
CA THR A 210 21.45 -1.61 -32.69
C THR A 210 21.92 -3.04 -33.00
N LYS A 211 22.01 -3.99 -32.05
CA LYS A 211 22.43 -5.38 -32.42
C LYS A 211 21.77 -6.54 -31.69
N SER A 212 20.69 -6.31 -30.95
CA SER A 212 20.01 -7.29 -30.09
C SER A 212 18.65 -7.79 -30.63
N ASN A 213 18.19 -7.28 -31.78
CA ASN A 213 16.82 -7.52 -32.24
C ASN A 213 16.48 -8.96 -32.63
N GLU A 214 17.43 -9.82 -33.00
CA GLU A 214 17.11 -11.21 -33.35
C GLU A 214 17.14 -12.16 -32.15
N ILE A 215 18.01 -11.92 -31.16
CA ILE A 215 18.14 -12.79 -29.97
C ILE A 215 17.05 -12.43 -28.93
N ALA A 216 16.71 -11.15 -28.77
CA ALA A 216 15.66 -10.72 -27.85
C ALA A 216 14.25 -11.15 -28.29
N LEU A 217 13.98 -11.24 -29.60
CA LEU A 217 12.71 -11.77 -30.10
C LEU A 217 12.57 -13.26 -29.75
N LEU A 218 13.63 -14.07 -29.93
CA LEU A 218 13.58 -15.50 -29.62
C LEU A 218 13.42 -15.79 -28.12
N GLU A 219 14.08 -15.04 -27.24
CA GLU A 219 13.93 -15.16 -25.76
C GLU A 219 12.56 -14.67 -25.26
N LYS A 220 11.99 -13.63 -25.90
CA LYS A 220 10.63 -13.15 -25.58
C LYS A 220 9.55 -14.14 -26.03
N TYR A 221 9.74 -14.82 -27.17
CA TYR A 221 8.81 -15.87 -27.59
C TYR A 221 8.94 -17.15 -26.77
N THR A 222 10.14 -17.53 -26.30
CA THR A 222 10.33 -18.74 -25.48
C THR A 222 9.74 -18.63 -24.08
N THR A 223 9.79 -17.45 -23.47
CA THR A 223 9.13 -17.21 -22.16
C THR A 223 7.60 -17.25 -22.26
N LEU A 224 7.03 -16.79 -23.39
CA LEU A 224 5.58 -16.81 -23.66
C LEU A 224 4.96 -18.21 -23.77
N PHE A 225 5.73 -19.25 -24.13
CA PHE A 225 5.21 -20.63 -24.21
C PHE A 225 5.11 -21.35 -22.86
N SER A 226 5.59 -20.73 -21.77
CA SER A 226 5.67 -21.36 -20.44
C SER A 226 4.65 -20.87 -19.41
N LEU A 227 3.81 -19.88 -19.74
CA LEU A 227 2.94 -19.25 -18.76
C LEU A 227 1.57 -19.92 -18.66
N SER A 228 1.35 -20.56 -17.51
CA SER A 228 0.04 -20.97 -17.02
C SER A 228 -0.87 -19.75 -16.80
N ALA A 229 -2.18 -19.94 -16.90
CA ALA A 229 -3.23 -18.90 -16.90
C ALA A 229 -3.33 -17.99 -15.63
N ASN A 230 -2.34 -18.03 -14.73
CA ASN A 230 -2.32 -17.23 -13.50
C ASN A 230 -1.37 -16.01 -13.53
N GLU A 231 -0.66 -15.74 -14.62
CA GLU A 231 0.30 -14.62 -14.71
C GLU A 231 0.10 -13.75 -15.96
N THR A 232 -1.13 -13.30 -16.21
CA THR A 232 -1.37 -12.29 -17.26
C THR A 232 -2.19 -11.12 -16.73
N GLU A 233 -1.59 -10.31 -15.87
CA GLU A 233 -1.77 -8.87 -16.06
C GLU A 233 -0.91 -8.50 -17.27
N ILE A 234 -1.53 -8.36 -18.44
CA ILE A 234 -0.92 -7.59 -19.52
C ILE A 234 -0.91 -6.15 -19.00
N THR A 235 0.12 -5.80 -18.24
CA THR A 235 0.31 -4.45 -17.72
C THR A 235 0.54 -3.54 -18.92
N PHE A 236 -0.48 -2.76 -19.27
CA PHE A 236 -0.36 -1.62 -20.15
C PHE A 236 0.61 -0.64 -19.48
N ASN A 237 1.78 -0.47 -20.08
CA ASN A 237 2.72 0.55 -19.65
C ASN A 237 2.51 1.74 -20.60
N ASP A 238 1.40 2.46 -20.45
CA ASP A 238 1.04 3.66 -21.23
C ASP A 238 1.99 4.84 -20.91
N THR A 239 3.30 4.59 -20.84
CA THR A 239 4.28 5.49 -20.23
C THR A 239 4.37 6.80 -20.98
N LYS A 240 4.50 6.84 -22.33
CA LYS A 240 4.61 8.14 -23.03
C LYS A 240 3.29 8.87 -23.22
N VAL A 241 2.16 8.17 -23.31
CA VAL A 241 0.85 8.85 -23.34
C VAL A 241 0.56 9.49 -22.00
N SER A 242 0.74 8.74 -20.92
CA SER A 242 0.61 9.26 -19.56
C SER A 242 1.59 10.42 -19.35
N GLU A 243 2.82 10.30 -19.86
CA GLU A 243 3.83 11.35 -19.82
C GLU A 243 3.40 12.61 -20.57
N TYR A 244 2.84 12.47 -21.77
CA TYR A 244 2.32 13.58 -22.57
C TYR A 244 1.12 14.25 -21.88
N LEU A 245 0.13 13.47 -21.44
CA LEU A 245 -1.05 13.98 -20.74
C LEU A 245 -0.68 14.71 -19.44
N VAL A 246 0.26 14.14 -18.66
CA VAL A 246 0.80 14.81 -17.47
C VAL A 246 1.51 16.10 -17.85
N SER A 247 2.27 16.13 -18.94
CA SER A 247 2.94 17.36 -19.41
C SER A 247 1.95 18.46 -19.79
N GLU A 248 0.83 18.14 -20.43
CA GLU A 248 -0.23 19.10 -20.76
C GLU A 248 -0.96 19.58 -19.50
N LEU A 249 -1.28 18.69 -18.56
CA LEU A 249 -1.90 19.06 -17.28
C LEU A 249 -1.03 20.04 -16.46
N ILE A 250 0.30 19.91 -16.52
CA ILE A 250 1.22 20.84 -15.88
C ILE A 250 1.22 22.20 -16.60
N LYS A 251 1.17 22.21 -17.95
CA LYS A 251 1.11 23.46 -18.73
C LYS A 251 -0.15 24.27 -18.44
N GLU A 252 -1.29 23.62 -18.23
CA GLU A 252 -2.54 24.29 -17.87
C GLU A 252 -2.46 24.97 -16.48
N ARG A 253 -1.63 24.44 -15.57
CA ARG A 253 -1.51 24.94 -14.20
C ARG A 253 -0.29 25.85 -14.02
N THR A 254 -0.48 27.13 -14.33
CA THR A 254 0.61 28.13 -14.25
C THR A 254 1.25 28.27 -12.86
N GLU A 255 0.54 27.94 -11.78
CA GLU A 255 1.04 28.00 -10.39
C GLU A 255 2.14 26.96 -10.13
N VAL A 256 1.99 25.75 -10.66
CA VAL A 256 2.96 24.66 -10.53
C VAL A 256 4.28 25.03 -11.20
N LEU A 257 4.19 25.56 -12.43
CA LEU A 257 5.35 26.01 -13.20
C LEU A 257 6.04 27.20 -12.54
N LYS A 258 5.29 28.16 -12.00
CA LYS A 258 5.86 29.30 -11.26
C LYS A 258 6.65 28.81 -10.05
N LEU A 259 6.05 27.95 -9.21
CA LEU A 259 6.74 27.40 -8.03
C LEU A 259 7.97 26.57 -8.42
N TYR A 260 7.88 25.74 -9.46
CA TYR A 260 9.02 24.98 -9.96
C TYR A 260 10.17 25.88 -10.43
N ASN A 261 9.86 26.95 -11.17
CA ASN A 261 10.85 27.92 -11.62
C ASN A 261 11.46 28.70 -10.44
N GLU A 262 10.68 29.03 -9.43
CA GLU A 262 11.18 29.63 -8.18
C GLU A 262 12.14 28.70 -7.44
N LEU A 263 11.78 27.41 -7.30
CA LEU A 263 12.66 26.39 -6.74
C LEU A 263 13.98 26.31 -7.52
N GLN A 264 13.92 26.27 -8.86
CA GLN A 264 15.11 26.27 -9.72
C GLN A 264 15.97 27.53 -9.56
N ALA A 265 15.36 28.71 -9.46
CA ALA A 265 16.09 29.96 -9.30
C ALA A 265 16.87 30.04 -7.99
N TYR A 266 16.35 29.43 -6.92
CA TYR A 266 16.98 29.42 -5.60
C TYR A 266 17.80 28.18 -5.29
N ALA A 267 17.68 27.12 -6.08
CA ALA A 267 18.39 25.87 -5.84
C ALA A 267 19.91 26.03 -5.88
N ASN A 268 20.58 25.34 -4.97
CA ASN A 268 22.03 25.23 -4.99
C ASN A 268 22.51 24.27 -6.09
N LEU A 269 21.65 23.37 -6.54
CA LEU A 269 21.87 22.48 -7.68
C LEU A 269 20.59 22.44 -8.56
N PRO A 270 20.39 23.43 -9.45
CA PRO A 270 19.25 23.44 -10.36
C PRO A 270 19.44 22.44 -11.52
N TYR A 271 18.32 21.97 -12.09
CA TYR A 271 18.34 21.20 -13.34
C TYR A 271 18.41 22.14 -14.52
N ILE A 272 19.31 21.83 -15.46
CA ILE A 272 19.46 22.54 -16.71
C ILE A 272 18.81 21.66 -17.77
N GLU A 273 17.61 22.05 -18.21
CA GLU A 273 16.88 21.32 -19.25
C GLU A 273 17.75 21.14 -20.50
N THR A 274 17.92 19.88 -20.92
CA THR A 274 18.49 19.57 -22.23
C THR A 274 17.33 19.43 -23.23
N SER A 275 17.52 19.88 -24.46
CA SER A 275 16.47 20.08 -25.48
C SER A 275 15.74 18.80 -25.98
N LYS A 276 15.79 17.69 -25.25
CA LYS A 276 15.27 16.38 -25.65
C LYS A 276 13.97 15.94 -24.98
N ASP A 277 13.49 16.63 -23.94
CA ASP A 277 12.45 16.10 -23.05
C ASP A 277 10.99 16.42 -23.44
N ASN A 278 10.78 17.12 -24.56
CA ASN A 278 9.42 17.39 -25.05
C ASN A 278 8.93 16.22 -25.92
N VAL A 279 8.20 15.30 -25.31
CA VAL A 279 7.45 14.25 -26.02
C VAL A 279 6.37 14.91 -26.88
N SER A 280 6.48 14.77 -28.20
CA SER A 280 5.45 15.25 -29.14
C SER A 280 4.20 14.37 -29.05
N ALA A 281 3.01 14.98 -29.20
CA ALA A 281 1.74 14.26 -29.28
C ALA A 281 1.78 13.15 -30.36
N GLU A 282 2.47 13.40 -31.47
CA GLU A 282 2.66 12.43 -32.55
C GLU A 282 3.50 11.24 -32.08
N ALA A 283 4.57 11.47 -31.32
CA ALA A 283 5.43 10.40 -30.80
C ALA A 283 4.72 9.52 -29.76
N ALA A 284 3.90 10.13 -28.90
CA ALA A 284 3.07 9.39 -27.95
C ALA A 284 1.98 8.56 -28.66
N LEU A 285 1.33 9.12 -29.69
CA LEU A 285 0.33 8.41 -30.50
C LEU A 285 0.94 7.23 -31.26
N TRP A 286 2.15 7.38 -31.79
CA TRP A 286 2.85 6.29 -32.50
C TRP A 286 3.17 5.13 -31.57
N GLU A 287 3.57 5.37 -30.32
CA GLU A 287 3.82 4.29 -29.36
C GLU A 287 2.55 3.47 -29.06
N VAL A 288 1.40 4.13 -28.84
CA VAL A 288 0.11 3.44 -28.66
C VAL A 288 -0.24 2.58 -29.86
N VAL A 289 0.00 3.10 -31.07
CA VAL A 289 -0.27 2.37 -32.30
C VAL A 289 0.65 1.15 -32.42
N GLU A 290 1.94 1.29 -32.10
CA GLU A 290 2.90 0.17 -32.09
C GLU A 290 2.55 -0.90 -31.05
N GLU A 291 2.18 -0.51 -29.83
CA GLU A 291 1.76 -1.43 -28.79
C GLU A 291 0.46 -2.16 -29.17
N ARG A 292 -0.53 -1.42 -29.67
CA ARG A 292 -1.79 -2.00 -30.17
C ARG A 292 -1.53 -2.99 -31.30
N ASN A 293 -0.64 -2.67 -32.23
CA ASN A 293 -0.28 -3.56 -33.33
C ASN A 293 0.46 -4.80 -32.82
N SER A 294 1.31 -4.67 -31.80
CA SER A 294 2.00 -5.79 -31.16
C SER A 294 1.00 -6.74 -30.48
N ILE A 295 0.03 -6.19 -29.74
CA ILE A 295 -1.06 -6.98 -29.12
C ILE A 295 -1.90 -7.67 -30.21
N PHE A 296 -2.27 -6.94 -31.25
CA PHE A 296 -3.03 -7.49 -32.37
C PHE A 296 -2.29 -8.66 -33.03
N ASN A 297 -0.98 -8.55 -33.21
CA ASN A 297 -0.14 -9.63 -33.74
C ASN A 297 -0.11 -10.84 -32.80
N ILE A 298 0.02 -10.63 -31.48
CA ILE A 298 0.00 -11.73 -30.50
C ILE A 298 -1.36 -12.43 -30.50
N VAL A 299 -2.46 -11.67 -30.40
CA VAL A 299 -3.82 -12.21 -30.39
C VAL A 299 -4.13 -12.95 -31.68
N SER A 300 -3.75 -12.39 -32.84
CA SER A 300 -3.96 -13.04 -34.13
C SER A 300 -3.18 -14.35 -34.26
N HIS A 301 -1.95 -14.42 -33.76
CA HIS A 301 -1.16 -15.66 -33.73
C HIS A 301 -1.81 -16.72 -32.82
N LEU A 302 -2.25 -16.34 -31.62
CA LEU A 302 -2.93 -17.24 -30.69
C LEU A 302 -4.22 -17.82 -31.28
N VAL A 303 -5.01 -16.98 -31.99
CA VAL A 303 -6.23 -17.43 -32.69
C VAL A 303 -5.91 -18.35 -33.86
N GLN A 304 -4.78 -18.17 -34.55
CA GLN A 304 -4.37 -19.09 -35.60
C GLN A 304 -3.93 -20.44 -35.04
N GLU A 305 -3.17 -20.44 -33.94
CA GLU A 305 -2.76 -21.68 -33.27
C GLU A 305 -3.95 -22.45 -32.69
N SER A 306 -4.93 -21.77 -32.11
CA SER A 306 -6.15 -22.43 -31.61
C SER A 306 -6.90 -23.12 -32.75
N LYS A 307 -7.05 -22.45 -33.90
CA LYS A 307 -7.69 -23.02 -35.09
C LYS A 307 -6.95 -24.24 -35.64
N LYS A 308 -5.61 -24.24 -35.62
CA LYS A 308 -4.81 -25.41 -36.03
C LYS A 308 -5.05 -26.60 -35.10
N LYS A 309 -5.03 -26.36 -33.78
CA LYS A 309 -5.31 -27.42 -32.78
C LYS A 309 -6.73 -27.97 -32.92
N ASP A 310 -7.72 -27.12 -33.20
CA ASP A 310 -9.10 -27.56 -33.44
C ASP A 310 -9.19 -28.48 -34.68
N ALA A 311 -8.48 -28.14 -35.77
CA ALA A 311 -8.42 -28.97 -36.96
C ALA A 311 -7.72 -30.31 -36.71
N ASP A 312 -6.64 -30.33 -35.92
CA ASP A 312 -5.93 -31.56 -35.53
C ASP A 312 -6.80 -32.47 -34.66
N ILE A 313 -7.59 -31.89 -33.74
CA ILE A 313 -8.57 -32.62 -32.93
C ILE A 313 -9.65 -33.23 -33.82
N GLU A 314 -10.16 -32.49 -34.80
CA GLU A 314 -11.17 -32.98 -35.74
C GLU A 314 -10.64 -34.11 -36.63
N LEU A 315 -9.41 -33.96 -37.13
CA LEU A 315 -8.72 -35.01 -37.87
C LEU A 315 -8.53 -36.26 -37.01
N THR A 316 -8.10 -36.10 -35.75
CA THR A 316 -7.93 -37.22 -34.81
C THR A 316 -9.25 -37.94 -34.54
N LYS A 317 -10.35 -37.20 -34.34
CA LYS A 317 -11.71 -37.76 -34.22
C LYS A 317 -12.11 -38.55 -35.46
N SER A 318 -11.79 -38.05 -36.66
CA SER A 318 -12.09 -38.75 -37.92
C SER A 318 -11.32 -40.06 -38.08
N ILE A 319 -10.03 -40.06 -37.71
CA ILE A 319 -9.16 -41.23 -37.73
C ILE A 319 -9.68 -42.27 -36.74
N PHE A 320 -10.09 -41.84 -35.54
CA PHE A 320 -10.65 -42.72 -34.53
C PHE A 320 -11.95 -43.38 -35.00
N LYS A 321 -12.88 -42.63 -35.58
CA LYS A 321 -14.12 -43.18 -36.19
C LYS A 321 -13.81 -44.20 -37.28
N LYS A 322 -12.83 -43.93 -38.15
CA LYS A 322 -12.43 -44.87 -39.21
C LYS A 322 -11.83 -46.16 -38.65
N ARG A 323 -10.99 -46.07 -37.61
CA ARG A 323 -10.43 -47.24 -36.91
C ARG A 323 -11.52 -48.07 -36.23
N GLN A 324 -12.50 -47.42 -35.58
CA GLN A 324 -13.63 -48.07 -34.95
C GLN A 324 -14.45 -48.88 -35.97
N PHE A 325 -14.71 -48.31 -37.15
CA PHE A 325 -15.41 -49.00 -38.24
C PHE A 325 -14.66 -50.24 -38.76
N LEU A 326 -13.34 -50.12 -38.97
CA LEU A 326 -12.51 -51.24 -39.42
C LEU A 326 -12.47 -52.38 -38.40
N LEU A 327 -12.36 -52.04 -37.11
CA LEU A 327 -12.42 -53.02 -36.02
C LEU A 327 -13.76 -53.75 -35.97
N LEU A 328 -14.88 -53.03 -36.15
CA LEU A 328 -16.21 -53.62 -36.17
C LEU A 328 -16.38 -54.62 -37.32
N ASN A 329 -15.89 -54.27 -38.51
CA ASN A 329 -15.91 -55.19 -39.66
C ASN A 329 -15.07 -56.44 -39.40
N ARG A 330 -13.86 -56.29 -38.85
CA ARG A 330 -13.00 -57.45 -38.55
C ARG A 330 -13.63 -58.38 -37.52
N ILE A 331 -14.30 -57.84 -36.50
CA ILE A 331 -15.05 -58.63 -35.51
C ILE A 331 -16.17 -59.43 -36.20
N ASN A 332 -16.86 -58.84 -37.17
CA ASN A 332 -17.93 -59.52 -37.90
C ASN A 332 -17.41 -60.64 -38.82
N GLU A 333 -16.26 -60.44 -39.46
CA GLU A 333 -15.58 -61.49 -40.24
C GLU A 333 -15.17 -62.68 -39.36
N LEU A 334 -14.50 -62.40 -38.24
CA LEU A 334 -14.07 -63.44 -37.30
C LEU A 334 -15.24 -64.22 -36.71
N LYS A 335 -16.40 -63.56 -36.50
CA LYS A 335 -17.63 -64.25 -36.09
C LYS A 335 -18.13 -65.24 -37.16
N LYS A 336 -18.08 -64.87 -38.43
CA LYS A 336 -18.47 -65.75 -39.55
C LYS A 336 -17.52 -66.93 -39.70
N GLU A 337 -16.21 -66.67 -39.67
CA GLU A 337 -15.18 -67.72 -39.74
C GLU A 337 -15.35 -68.73 -38.59
N LYS A 338 -15.61 -68.25 -37.37
CA LYS A 338 -15.90 -69.12 -36.21
C LYS A 338 -17.15 -69.99 -36.44
N GLU A 339 -18.21 -69.44 -36.99
CA GLU A 339 -19.44 -70.21 -37.29
C GLU A 339 -19.20 -71.27 -38.37
N GLU A 340 -18.36 -71.00 -39.36
CA GLU A 340 -17.97 -71.96 -40.39
C GLU A 340 -17.12 -73.11 -39.83
N VAL A 341 -16.13 -72.81 -38.98
CA VAL A 341 -15.32 -73.83 -38.29
C VAL A 341 -16.18 -74.72 -37.38
N ILE A 342 -17.18 -74.15 -36.70
CA ILE A 342 -18.15 -74.93 -35.90
C ILE A 342 -19.01 -75.84 -36.79
N LYS A 343 -19.32 -75.43 -38.02
CA LYS A 343 -20.05 -76.29 -38.98
C LYS A 343 -19.15 -77.43 -39.48
N LEU A 344 -17.91 -77.14 -39.87
CA LEU A 344 -16.97 -78.14 -40.38
C LEU A 344 -16.57 -79.18 -39.34
N SER A 345 -16.34 -78.77 -38.09
CA SER A 345 -16.07 -79.69 -36.97
C SER A 345 -17.23 -80.64 -36.65
N LYS A 346 -18.48 -80.20 -36.87
CA LYS A 346 -19.68 -81.06 -36.74
C LYS A 346 -19.83 -82.06 -37.88
N ILE A 347 -19.29 -81.75 -39.07
CA ILE A 347 -19.30 -82.64 -40.25
C ILE A 347 -18.19 -83.70 -40.09
N ASN A 348 -16.98 -83.30 -39.71
CA ASN A 348 -15.85 -84.22 -39.52
C ASN A 348 -16.06 -85.25 -38.39
N HIS A 349 -16.94 -84.99 -37.41
CA HIS A 349 -17.25 -85.98 -36.37
C HIS A 349 -18.08 -87.17 -36.90
N ASN A 350 -18.72 -87.03 -38.08
CA ASN A 350 -19.52 -88.09 -38.70
C ASN A 350 -18.76 -88.90 -39.77
N ASP A 351 -17.63 -88.40 -40.29
CA ASP A 351 -16.96 -88.99 -41.47
C ASP A 351 -15.75 -89.90 -41.15
N VAL A 352 -15.44 -90.18 -39.87
CA VAL A 352 -14.34 -91.09 -39.48
C VAL A 352 -14.72 -92.58 -39.59
N VAL A 353 -15.87 -92.91 -40.17
CA VAL A 353 -16.29 -94.30 -40.44
C VAL A 353 -16.18 -94.61 -41.94
N ARG A 354 -15.00 -95.11 -42.36
CA ARG A 354 -14.70 -96.11 -43.45
C ARG A 354 -13.49 -95.75 -44.34
N GLN A 355 -12.43 -96.58 -44.23
CA GLN A 355 -11.61 -97.27 -45.26
C GLN A 355 -11.50 -96.65 -46.69
N GLU A 356 -10.41 -96.70 -47.49
CA GLU A 356 -9.13 -97.45 -47.50
C GLU A 356 -8.21 -96.91 -48.64
N LYS A 357 -6.88 -96.87 -48.37
CA LYS A 357 -5.69 -97.09 -49.22
C LYS A 357 -5.57 -96.58 -50.68
N TYR A 358 -4.68 -95.60 -50.86
CA TYR A 358 -3.70 -95.43 -51.95
C TYR A 358 -2.33 -95.16 -51.27
N PRO A 359 -1.29 -96.01 -51.35
CA PRO A 359 -0.05 -95.79 -50.61
C PRO A 359 1.14 -95.45 -51.52
N ASP A 360 1.57 -94.18 -51.47
CA ASP A 360 2.96 -93.68 -51.54
C ASP A 360 2.95 -92.16 -51.80
N ASP A 361 2.12 -91.70 -52.74
CA ASP A 361 1.93 -90.26 -53.03
C ASP A 361 1.04 -89.56 -51.99
N ILE A 362 0.17 -90.34 -51.33
CA ILE A 362 -0.69 -89.87 -50.24
C ILE A 362 0.10 -89.71 -48.95
N GLU A 363 1.06 -90.59 -48.65
CA GLU A 363 1.82 -90.54 -47.40
C GLU A 363 2.74 -89.30 -47.34
N LYS A 364 3.30 -88.92 -48.49
CA LYS A 364 4.06 -87.68 -48.63
C LYS A 364 3.19 -86.44 -48.48
N LYS A 365 2.02 -86.43 -49.12
CA LYS A 365 1.03 -85.35 -48.96
C LYS A 365 0.45 -85.29 -47.55
N ILE A 366 0.27 -86.42 -46.87
CA ILE A 366 -0.15 -86.49 -45.46
C ILE A 366 0.92 -85.88 -44.57
N ASN A 367 2.21 -86.19 -44.77
CA ASN A 367 3.29 -85.59 -44.01
C ASN A 367 3.41 -84.08 -44.26
N ASP A 368 3.25 -83.63 -45.51
CA ASP A 368 3.24 -82.20 -45.83
C ASP A 368 2.01 -81.50 -45.20
N ILE A 369 0.83 -82.13 -45.23
CA ILE A 369 -0.38 -81.64 -44.58
C ILE A 369 -0.20 -81.58 -43.06
N GLN A 370 0.36 -82.61 -42.43
CA GLN A 370 0.65 -82.62 -40.99
C GLN A 370 1.61 -81.50 -40.59
N LYS A 371 2.63 -81.24 -41.41
CA LYS A 371 3.54 -80.11 -41.18
C LYS A 371 2.82 -78.76 -41.31
N TYR A 372 1.94 -78.61 -42.31
CA TYR A 372 1.13 -77.40 -42.44
C TYR A 372 0.13 -77.26 -41.29
N GLU A 373 -0.43 -78.36 -40.78
CA GLU A 373 -1.32 -78.36 -39.61
C GLU A 373 -0.56 -77.93 -38.33
N GLU A 374 0.67 -78.38 -38.14
CA GLU A 374 1.52 -77.92 -37.03
C GLU A 374 1.86 -76.42 -37.15
N GLU A 375 2.24 -75.94 -38.34
CA GLU A 375 2.52 -74.52 -38.57
C GLU A 375 1.28 -73.63 -38.41
N ILE A 376 0.10 -74.12 -38.80
CA ILE A 376 -1.19 -73.44 -38.59
C ILE A 376 -1.51 -73.40 -37.10
N SER A 377 -1.38 -74.53 -36.39
CA SER A 377 -1.63 -74.62 -34.94
C SER A 377 -0.73 -73.67 -34.14
N GLU A 378 0.54 -73.55 -34.52
CA GLU A 378 1.47 -72.62 -33.87
C GLU A 378 1.09 -71.15 -34.12
N LYS A 379 0.64 -70.81 -35.33
CA LYS A 379 0.16 -69.46 -35.67
C LYS A 379 -1.17 -69.14 -34.97
N GLU A 380 -2.07 -70.12 -34.85
CA GLU A 380 -3.33 -69.98 -34.12
C GLU A 380 -3.11 -69.73 -32.62
N SER A 381 -2.13 -70.43 -32.02
CA SER A 381 -1.68 -70.21 -30.64
C SER A 381 -1.14 -68.78 -30.43
N LYS A 382 -0.27 -68.31 -31.33
CA LYS A 382 0.26 -66.93 -31.27
C LYS A 382 -0.83 -65.87 -31.47
N LEU A 383 -1.79 -66.13 -32.35
CA LEU A 383 -2.92 -65.23 -32.62
C LEU A 383 -3.87 -65.16 -31.42
N THR A 384 -4.19 -66.29 -30.79
CA THR A 384 -5.04 -66.33 -29.58
C THR A 384 -4.38 -65.63 -28.41
N GLN A 385 -3.06 -65.76 -28.25
CA GLN A 385 -2.31 -64.99 -27.26
C GLN A 385 -2.40 -63.48 -27.52
N ALA A 386 -2.14 -63.02 -28.75
CA ALA A 386 -2.22 -61.59 -29.10
C ALA A 386 -3.64 -61.01 -28.95
N ILE A 387 -4.68 -61.80 -29.22
CA ILE A 387 -6.08 -61.41 -28.98
C ILE A 387 -6.33 -61.23 -27.49
N SER A 388 -5.85 -62.16 -26.65
CA SER A 388 -6.02 -62.08 -25.20
C SER A 388 -5.32 -60.85 -24.58
N GLU A 389 -4.12 -60.51 -25.07
CA GLU A 389 -3.37 -59.32 -24.63
C GLU A 389 -4.10 -58.03 -25.04
N LYS A 390 -4.63 -57.98 -26.26
CA LYS A 390 -5.42 -56.84 -26.74
C LYS A 390 -6.72 -56.66 -25.95
N GLU A 391 -7.38 -57.75 -25.58
CA GLU A 391 -8.58 -57.71 -24.72
C GLU A 391 -8.27 -57.18 -23.32
N GLN A 392 -7.10 -57.52 -22.76
CA GLN A 392 -6.66 -56.96 -21.48
C GLN A 392 -6.41 -55.45 -21.57
N ILE A 393 -5.75 -54.99 -22.64
CA ILE A 393 -5.50 -53.55 -22.86
C ILE A 393 -6.82 -52.79 -23.04
N LEU A 394 -7.79 -53.36 -23.77
CA LEU A 394 -9.11 -52.74 -23.94
C LEU A 394 -9.86 -52.62 -22.60
N LYS A 395 -9.77 -53.62 -21.73
CA LYS A 395 -10.36 -53.54 -20.37
C LYS A 395 -9.69 -52.46 -19.53
N GLN A 396 -8.37 -52.30 -19.64
CA GLN A 396 -7.65 -51.23 -18.94
C GLN A 396 -8.04 -49.83 -19.46
N LEU A 397 -8.16 -49.66 -20.77
CA LEU A 397 -8.60 -48.39 -21.38
C LEU A 397 -10.01 -48.01 -20.92
N HIS A 398 -10.96 -48.95 -20.92
CA HIS A 398 -12.32 -48.68 -20.44
C HIS A 398 -12.35 -48.25 -18.97
N LYS A 399 -11.49 -48.85 -18.13
CA LYS A 399 -11.35 -48.44 -16.73
C LYS A 399 -10.81 -47.01 -16.61
N TYR A 400 -9.81 -46.64 -17.41
CA TYR A 400 -9.29 -45.27 -17.41
C TYR A 400 -10.31 -44.25 -17.94
N GLU A 401 -11.13 -44.61 -18.94
CA GLU A 401 -12.22 -43.77 -19.44
C GLU A 401 -13.28 -43.52 -18.36
N GLU A 402 -13.65 -44.53 -17.58
CA GLU A 402 -14.55 -44.40 -16.43
C GLU A 402 -13.95 -43.49 -15.34
N GLU A 403 -12.67 -43.67 -15.00
CA GLU A 403 -11.98 -42.83 -13.99
C GLU A 403 -11.87 -41.37 -14.44
N ILE A 404 -11.66 -41.11 -15.73
CA ILE A 404 -11.64 -39.75 -16.30
C ILE A 404 -13.04 -39.14 -16.22
N SER A 405 -14.08 -39.88 -16.62
CA SER A 405 -15.46 -39.41 -16.55
C SER A 405 -15.90 -39.07 -15.11
N GLU A 406 -15.50 -39.88 -14.13
CA GLU A 406 -15.79 -39.61 -12.72
C GLU A 406 -15.07 -38.34 -12.22
N LYS A 407 -13.81 -38.13 -12.62
CA LYS A 407 -13.05 -36.92 -12.27
C LYS A 407 -13.64 -35.67 -12.93
N GLU A 408 -14.09 -35.75 -14.18
CA GLU A 408 -14.77 -34.65 -14.87
C GLU A 408 -16.09 -34.28 -14.17
N SER A 409 -16.86 -35.26 -13.71
CA SER A 409 -18.07 -35.02 -12.92
C SER A 409 -17.78 -34.34 -11.57
N LYS A 410 -16.70 -34.73 -10.88
CA LYS A 410 -16.30 -34.09 -9.62
C LYS A 410 -15.79 -32.67 -9.84
N LEU A 411 -15.06 -32.44 -10.94
CA LEU A 411 -14.55 -31.12 -11.30
C LEU A 411 -15.69 -30.15 -11.63
N THR A 412 -16.66 -30.60 -12.43
CA THR A 412 -17.84 -29.79 -12.77
C THR A 412 -18.69 -29.46 -11.54
N GLN A 413 -18.84 -30.41 -10.61
CA GLN A 413 -19.49 -30.15 -9.33
C GLN A 413 -18.73 -29.08 -8.52
N ALA A 414 -17.40 -29.22 -8.38
CA ALA A 414 -16.57 -28.25 -7.65
C ALA A 414 -16.61 -26.84 -8.27
N ILE A 415 -16.67 -26.74 -9.60
CA ILE A 415 -16.85 -25.46 -10.30
C ILE A 415 -18.21 -24.84 -9.94
N SER A 416 -19.28 -25.63 -9.95
CA SER A 416 -20.62 -25.14 -9.57
C SER A 416 -20.69 -24.68 -8.11
N GLU A 417 -20.04 -25.39 -7.20
CA GLU A 417 -19.95 -25.01 -5.78
C GLU A 417 -19.16 -23.72 -5.59
N LYS A 418 -18.04 -23.56 -6.31
CA LYS A 418 -17.26 -22.31 -6.32
C LYS A 418 -18.10 -21.13 -6.80
N GLU A 419 -18.87 -21.29 -7.88
CA GLU A 419 -19.75 -20.23 -8.39
C GLU A 419 -20.84 -19.85 -7.38
N GLN A 420 -21.40 -20.83 -6.66
CA GLN A 420 -22.37 -20.57 -5.60
C GLN A 420 -21.76 -19.79 -4.43
N ILE A 421 -20.55 -20.16 -3.99
CA ILE A 421 -19.84 -19.45 -2.92
C ILE A 421 -19.52 -18.01 -3.33
N LEU A 422 -19.09 -17.79 -4.58
CA LEU A 422 -18.83 -16.44 -5.10
C LEU A 422 -20.09 -15.57 -5.10
N LYS A 423 -21.24 -16.13 -5.48
CA LYS A 423 -22.54 -15.43 -5.41
C LYS A 423 -22.91 -15.09 -3.96
N GLN A 424 -22.71 -16.02 -3.03
CA GLN A 424 -22.96 -15.77 -1.61
C GLN A 424 -22.04 -14.67 -1.04
N LEU A 425 -20.75 -14.69 -1.42
CA LEU A 425 -19.79 -13.68 -1.01
C LEU A 425 -20.20 -12.29 -1.50
N HIS A 426 -20.64 -12.18 -2.75
CA HIS A 426 -21.10 -10.92 -3.32
C HIS A 426 -22.30 -10.33 -2.57
N ILE A 427 -23.28 -11.18 -2.22
CA ILE A 427 -24.45 -10.77 -1.42
C ILE A 427 -24.01 -10.27 -0.03
N VAL A 428 -23.07 -10.96 0.61
CA VAL A 428 -22.55 -10.55 1.93
C VAL A 428 -21.81 -9.22 1.85
N GLN A 429 -21.02 -8.99 0.79
CA GLN A 429 -20.34 -7.72 0.56
C GLN A 429 -21.34 -6.57 0.43
N GLU A 430 -22.38 -6.74 -0.39
CA GLU A 430 -23.44 -5.75 -0.57
C GLU A 430 -24.16 -5.43 0.75
N GLN A 431 -24.45 -6.45 1.58
CA GLN A 431 -25.05 -6.24 2.89
C GLN A 431 -24.12 -5.49 3.86
N LEU A 432 -22.82 -5.79 3.85
CA LEU A 432 -21.85 -5.08 4.69
C LEU A 432 -21.69 -3.61 4.27
N GLU A 433 -21.68 -3.34 2.97
CA GLU A 433 -21.68 -1.96 2.45
C GLU A 433 -22.93 -1.20 2.88
N HIS A 434 -24.11 -1.83 2.77
CA HIS A 434 -25.35 -1.25 3.26
C HIS A 434 -25.28 -0.91 4.75
N TYR A 435 -24.85 -1.86 5.60
CA TYR A 435 -24.69 -1.61 7.03
C TYR A 435 -23.65 -0.53 7.35
N PHE A 436 -22.58 -0.44 6.56
CA PHE A 436 -21.58 0.59 6.73
C PHE A 436 -22.13 1.99 6.44
N ILE A 437 -22.87 2.13 5.34
CA ILE A 437 -23.54 3.38 4.95
C ILE A 437 -24.58 3.77 5.99
N GLU A 438 -25.43 2.84 6.43
CA GLU A 438 -26.43 3.07 7.47
C GLU A 438 -25.78 3.54 8.78
N ASN A 439 -24.69 2.89 9.21
CA ASN A 439 -23.95 3.30 10.40
C ASN A 439 -23.32 4.70 10.26
N GLN A 440 -22.86 5.07 9.06
CA GLN A 440 -22.40 6.43 8.80
C GLN A 440 -23.56 7.44 8.88
N GLU A 441 -24.72 7.13 8.33
CA GLU A 441 -25.90 7.99 8.43
C GLU A 441 -26.36 8.17 9.87
N ILE A 442 -26.38 7.09 10.66
CA ILE A 442 -26.72 7.12 12.08
C ILE A 442 -25.71 8.01 12.84
N LYS A 443 -24.40 7.86 12.57
CA LYS A 443 -23.37 8.73 13.15
C LYS A 443 -23.54 10.20 12.79
N LYS A 444 -24.01 10.51 11.57
CA LYS A 444 -24.32 11.89 11.15
C LYS A 444 -25.59 12.45 11.79
N LYS A 445 -26.58 11.59 12.11
CA LYS A 445 -27.84 11.96 12.77
C LYS A 445 -27.70 12.10 14.29
N LEU A 446 -26.70 11.49 14.90
CA LEU A 446 -26.39 11.64 16.32
C LEU A 446 -25.84 13.05 16.60
N PRO A 447 -26.34 13.76 17.65
CA PRO A 447 -25.76 15.04 18.05
C PRO A 447 -24.28 14.85 18.43
N PRO A 448 -23.42 15.84 18.15
CA PRO A 448 -22.00 15.75 18.48
C PRO A 448 -21.83 15.52 19.98
N VAL A 449 -20.96 14.59 20.34
CA VAL A 449 -20.64 14.29 21.74
C VAL A 449 -20.01 15.54 22.36
N LEU A 450 -20.75 16.19 23.26
CA LEU A 450 -20.29 17.41 23.92
C LEU A 450 -19.24 17.06 24.98
N TYR A 451 -18.08 17.70 24.87
CA TYR A 451 -16.98 17.63 25.85
C TYR A 451 -16.71 19.02 26.43
N GLY A 452 -16.18 19.09 27.65
CA GLY A 452 -15.81 20.35 28.30
C GLY A 452 -16.71 20.76 29.48
N ALA A 453 -17.50 19.85 30.05
CA ALA A 453 -18.34 20.13 31.21
C ALA A 453 -17.52 20.69 32.40
N ALA A 454 -16.29 20.20 32.57
CA ALA A 454 -15.38 20.71 33.60
C ALA A 454 -14.93 22.16 33.36
N GLU A 455 -14.70 22.53 32.09
CA GLU A 455 -14.34 23.90 31.70
C GLU A 455 -15.51 24.86 31.93
N GLN A 456 -16.74 24.45 31.58
CA GLN A 456 -17.95 25.24 31.81
C GLN A 456 -18.12 25.62 33.29
N ILE A 457 -17.92 24.67 34.22
CA ILE A 457 -17.96 24.94 35.67
C ILE A 457 -16.85 25.88 36.11
N LYS A 458 -15.62 25.73 35.59
CA LYS A 458 -14.52 26.66 35.92
C LYS A 458 -14.80 28.08 35.43
N GLN A 459 -15.55 28.20 34.35
CA GLN A 459 -15.99 29.47 33.78
C GLN A 459 -17.22 30.06 34.49
N GLU A 460 -17.89 29.34 35.40
CA GLU A 460 -18.95 29.91 36.23
C GLU A 460 -18.39 31.00 37.16
N LEU A 461 -19.18 32.07 37.36
CA LEU A 461 -18.82 33.17 38.25
C LEU A 461 -18.40 32.69 39.64
N GLY A 462 -19.10 31.69 40.19
CA GLY A 462 -18.78 31.13 41.51
C GLY A 462 -17.34 30.63 41.57
N TYR A 463 -16.96 29.74 40.66
CA TYR A 463 -15.61 29.18 40.64
C TYR A 463 -14.54 30.27 40.51
N ARG A 464 -14.74 31.24 39.63
CA ARG A 464 -13.78 32.34 39.40
C ARG A 464 -13.61 33.22 40.64
N LEU A 465 -14.71 33.56 41.34
CA LEU A 465 -14.65 34.33 42.58
C LEU A 465 -13.88 33.58 43.68
N GLY A 466 -14.15 32.28 43.87
CA GLY A 466 -13.40 31.51 44.85
C GLY A 466 -11.94 31.27 44.46
N TYR A 467 -11.63 31.17 43.17
CA TYR A 467 -10.25 31.14 42.68
C TYR A 467 -9.50 32.44 43.00
N ILE A 468 -10.15 33.61 42.85
CA ILE A 468 -9.58 34.91 43.24
C ILE A 468 -9.28 34.92 44.74
N ILE A 469 -10.18 34.39 45.59
CA ILE A 469 -9.91 34.30 47.03
C ILE A 469 -8.68 33.45 47.32
N VAL A 470 -8.60 32.24 46.76
CA VAL A 470 -7.50 31.29 47.03
C VAL A 470 -6.15 31.83 46.54
N SER A 471 -6.13 32.54 45.42
CA SER A 471 -4.91 33.12 44.86
C SER A 471 -4.46 34.37 45.62
N TYR A 472 -5.37 35.29 45.94
CA TYR A 472 -5.06 36.53 46.65
C TYR A 472 -4.83 36.32 48.16
N SER A 473 -5.31 35.24 48.75
CA SER A 473 -5.09 34.93 50.18
C SER A 473 -3.65 34.56 50.55
N LYS A 474 -2.77 34.39 49.56
CA LYS A 474 -1.37 33.97 49.76
C LYS A 474 -0.42 35.13 50.12
N SER A 475 -0.87 36.38 50.01
CA SER A 475 -0.04 37.57 50.25
C SER A 475 -0.82 38.66 51.00
N LEU A 476 -0.16 39.35 51.93
CA LEU A 476 -0.74 40.47 52.69
C LEU A 476 -1.25 41.59 51.78
N LYS A 477 -0.49 41.92 50.73
CA LYS A 477 -0.91 42.88 49.69
C LYS A 477 -2.09 42.36 48.86
N GLY A 478 -2.16 41.04 48.67
CA GLY A 478 -3.27 40.36 48.00
C GLY A 478 -4.58 40.47 48.77
N ILE A 479 -4.55 40.32 50.09
CA ILE A 479 -5.76 40.41 50.94
C ILE A 479 -6.40 41.81 50.87
N ILE A 480 -5.59 42.87 50.84
CA ILE A 480 -6.07 44.26 50.76
C ILE A 480 -6.68 44.55 49.38
N THR A 481 -6.14 43.95 48.30
CA THR A 481 -6.60 44.16 46.92
C THR A 481 -7.72 43.21 46.48
N MET A 482 -7.95 42.13 47.24
CA MET A 482 -8.96 41.10 46.96
C MET A 482 -10.39 41.65 46.83
N PRO A 483 -10.89 42.55 47.72
CA PRO A 483 -12.26 43.06 47.60
C PRO A 483 -12.51 43.77 46.26
N PHE A 484 -11.54 44.55 45.77
CA PHE A 484 -11.63 45.23 44.48
C PHE A 484 -11.58 44.26 43.30
N ALA A 485 -10.75 43.21 43.39
CA ALA A 485 -10.67 42.16 42.36
C ALA A 485 -11.99 41.38 42.22
N LEU A 486 -12.65 41.05 43.34
CA LEU A 486 -13.95 40.38 43.36
C LEU A 486 -15.06 41.26 42.76
N ILE A 487 -15.09 42.56 43.10
CA ILE A 487 -16.06 43.51 42.53
C ILE A 487 -15.88 43.63 41.02
N ARG A 488 -14.62 43.74 40.55
CA ARG A 488 -14.30 43.81 39.12
C ARG A 488 -14.81 42.58 38.36
N GLU A 489 -14.63 41.38 38.92
CA GLU A 489 -15.08 40.13 38.32
C GLU A 489 -16.61 40.01 38.25
N CYS A 490 -17.31 40.45 39.31
CA CYS A 490 -18.78 40.51 39.32
C CYS A 490 -19.34 41.50 38.27
N VAL A 491 -18.68 42.64 38.08
CA VAL A 491 -19.06 43.63 37.06
C VAL A 491 -18.81 43.09 35.65
N PHE A 492 -17.69 42.37 35.45
CA PHE A 492 -17.36 41.73 34.19
C PHE A 492 -18.41 40.67 33.79
N GLU A 493 -18.84 39.82 34.73
CA GLU A 493 -19.86 38.81 34.45
C GLU A 493 -21.24 39.41 34.11
N LYS A 494 -21.62 40.52 34.76
CA LYS A 494 -22.86 41.26 34.42
C LYS A 494 -22.84 41.78 32.97
N LYS A 495 -21.66 42.16 32.46
CA LYS A 495 -21.47 42.54 31.06
C LYS A 495 -21.51 41.30 30.14
N ARG A 496 -20.89 40.19 30.56
CA ARG A 496 -20.84 38.93 29.78
C ARG A 496 -22.22 38.30 29.58
N LYS A 497 -23.07 38.27 30.61
CA LYS A 497 -24.43 37.71 30.55
C LYS A 497 -25.39 38.45 29.61
N LYS A 498 -25.08 39.69 29.22
CA LYS A 498 -25.87 40.41 28.20
C LYS A 498 -25.54 40.00 26.76
N SER A 499 -24.47 39.22 26.54
CA SER A 499 -23.90 38.99 25.20
C SER A 499 -23.89 37.53 24.73
N TYR A 500 -24.27 36.55 25.57
CA TYR A 500 -24.27 35.13 25.22
C TYR A 500 -25.64 34.48 25.47
N GLY A 501 -26.06 33.63 24.53
CA GLY A 501 -27.30 32.86 24.56
C GLY A 501 -27.25 31.63 25.48
N VAL A 502 -28.41 30.97 25.57
CA VAL A 502 -28.82 29.88 26.47
C VAL A 502 -27.71 28.90 26.89
N ASP A 503 -27.54 28.70 28.21
CA ASP A 503 -26.64 27.72 28.80
C ASP A 503 -27.10 26.27 28.50
N VAL A 504 -26.20 25.46 27.95
CA VAL A 504 -26.46 24.04 27.68
C VAL A 504 -26.40 23.24 29.00
N PRO A 505 -27.43 22.43 29.34
CA PRO A 505 -27.43 21.64 30.56
C PRO A 505 -26.28 20.63 30.68
N LEU A 506 -25.67 20.52 31.87
CA LEU A 506 -24.49 19.68 32.12
C LEU A 506 -24.67 18.18 31.83
N TYR A 507 -25.89 17.65 31.92
CA TYR A 507 -26.16 16.22 31.72
C TYR A 507 -26.03 15.79 30.23
N LEU A 508 -25.94 16.74 29.31
CA LEU A 508 -25.76 16.49 27.88
C LEU A 508 -24.28 16.30 27.48
N TYR A 509 -23.36 16.49 28.42
CA TYR A 509 -21.92 16.32 28.21
C TYR A 509 -21.47 14.92 28.58
N ALA A 510 -20.66 14.30 27.72
CA ALA A 510 -20.09 12.97 27.98
C ALA A 510 -19.08 12.97 29.15
N ASP A 511 -18.52 14.13 29.50
CA ASP A 511 -17.58 14.30 30.60
C ASP A 511 -18.19 14.95 31.85
N ALA A 512 -19.51 14.81 32.05
CA ALA A 512 -20.23 15.34 33.22
C ALA A 512 -19.59 14.95 34.56
N ASP A 513 -19.04 13.74 34.67
CA ASP A 513 -18.33 13.25 35.86
C ASP A 513 -17.11 14.12 36.23
N LYS A 514 -16.40 14.67 35.23
CA LYS A 514 -15.27 15.58 35.46
C LYS A 514 -15.77 16.90 36.06
N ALA A 515 -16.96 17.34 35.65
CA ALA A 515 -17.61 18.53 36.17
C ALA A 515 -17.94 18.36 37.67
N GLU A 516 -18.47 17.21 38.08
CA GLU A 516 -18.73 16.92 39.49
C GLU A 516 -17.47 16.95 40.36
N ARG A 517 -16.33 16.48 39.82
CA ARG A 517 -15.04 16.56 40.51
C ARG A 517 -14.60 18.02 40.73
N VAL A 518 -14.80 18.89 39.73
CA VAL A 518 -14.49 20.32 39.86
C VAL A 518 -15.39 21.01 40.91
N LYS A 519 -16.65 20.60 41.06
CA LYS A 519 -17.53 21.12 42.14
C LYS A 519 -17.02 20.80 43.54
N LYS A 520 -16.19 19.77 43.69
CA LYS A 520 -15.55 19.42 44.96
C LYS A 520 -14.34 20.31 45.28
N HIS A 521 -13.84 21.12 44.34
CA HIS A 521 -12.70 22.01 44.59
C HIS A 521 -13.03 23.12 45.60
N LEU A 522 -12.02 23.49 46.39
CA LEU A 522 -12.12 24.60 47.35
C LEU A 522 -12.57 25.91 46.67
N SER A 523 -12.05 26.21 45.48
CA SER A 523 -12.42 27.40 44.71
C SER A 523 -13.91 27.43 44.37
N TYR A 524 -14.51 26.29 44.01
CA TYR A 524 -15.95 26.22 43.75
C TYR A 524 -16.77 26.49 45.01
N GLN A 525 -16.42 25.81 46.11
CA GLN A 525 -17.15 25.91 47.39
C GLN A 525 -17.07 27.32 48.00
N LEU A 526 -15.91 27.96 47.94
CA LEU A 526 -15.74 29.35 48.37
C LEU A 526 -16.55 30.31 47.50
N GLY A 527 -16.53 30.09 46.19
CA GLY A 527 -17.34 30.82 45.22
C GLY A 527 -18.83 30.82 45.52
N GLN A 528 -19.38 29.63 45.77
CA GLN A 528 -20.80 29.46 46.11
C GLN A 528 -21.15 30.12 47.46
N ALA A 529 -20.23 30.10 48.44
CA ALA A 529 -20.43 30.79 49.72
C ALA A 529 -20.54 32.33 49.56
N ILE A 530 -19.82 32.90 48.59
CA ILE A 530 -19.91 34.33 48.25
C ILE A 530 -21.25 34.62 47.57
N ILE A 531 -21.60 33.87 46.53
CA ILE A 531 -22.83 34.09 45.76
C ILE A 531 -24.07 33.96 46.66
N SER A 532 -24.13 32.93 47.51
CA SER A 532 -25.23 32.73 48.45
C SER A 532 -25.35 33.83 49.52
N SER A 533 -24.25 34.50 49.85
CA SER A 533 -24.22 35.59 50.84
C SER A 533 -24.38 36.98 50.21
N ALA A 534 -24.31 37.10 48.88
CA ALA A 534 -24.39 38.36 48.15
C ALA A 534 -25.81 38.97 48.12
N ASN A 535 -26.84 38.18 48.41
CA ASN A 535 -28.25 38.61 48.35
C ASN A 535 -28.77 39.26 49.65
N SER A 536 -27.93 39.41 50.69
CA SER A 536 -28.35 39.98 51.98
C SER A 536 -27.23 40.79 52.64
N ILE A 537 -27.58 41.94 53.24
CA ILE A 537 -26.65 42.83 53.95
C ILE A 537 -26.02 42.10 55.15
N PHE A 538 -26.81 41.32 55.91
CA PHE A 538 -26.30 40.46 56.98
C PHE A 538 -25.44 39.31 56.45
N GLY A 539 -25.70 38.86 55.22
CA GLY A 539 -24.88 37.88 54.51
C GLY A 539 -23.46 38.40 54.25
N PHE A 540 -23.32 39.67 53.87
CA PHE A 540 -22.02 40.30 53.63
C PHE A 540 -21.20 40.47 54.91
N ILE A 541 -21.84 40.87 56.02
CA ILE A 541 -21.16 41.03 57.32
C ILE A 541 -20.66 39.67 57.86
N THR A 542 -21.43 38.60 57.63
CA THR A 542 -21.08 37.24 58.08
C THR A 542 -20.20 36.45 57.10
N LEU A 543 -19.94 37.00 55.91
CA LEU A 543 -19.18 36.35 54.83
C LEU A 543 -17.75 35.93 55.25
N PRO A 544 -16.95 36.76 55.96
CA PRO A 544 -15.60 36.35 56.36
C PRO A 544 -15.61 35.09 57.24
N PHE A 545 -16.56 35.00 58.17
CA PHE A 545 -16.71 33.82 59.04
C PHE A 545 -17.17 32.59 58.27
N LYS A 546 -18.12 32.73 57.34
CA LYS A 546 -18.56 31.62 56.48
C LYS A 546 -17.42 31.07 55.62
N LEU A 547 -16.59 31.94 55.05
CA LEU A 547 -15.44 31.51 54.25
C LEU A 547 -14.43 30.73 55.09
N ILE A 548 -14.13 31.18 56.32
CA ILE A 548 -13.25 30.47 57.26
C ILE A 548 -13.81 29.08 57.59
N VAL A 549 -15.12 28.97 57.85
CA VAL A 549 -15.79 27.70 58.12
C VAL A 549 -15.72 26.75 56.93
N VAL A 550 -15.89 27.24 55.70
CA VAL A 550 -15.76 26.43 54.46
C VAL A 550 -14.33 25.92 54.28
N VAL A 551 -13.31 26.77 54.47
CA VAL A 551 -11.90 26.35 54.42
C VAL A 551 -11.59 25.30 55.49
N TYR A 552 -12.09 25.49 56.71
CA TYR A 552 -11.89 24.53 57.81
C TYR A 552 -12.54 23.18 57.51
N LYS A 553 -13.80 23.17 57.05
CA LYS A 553 -14.52 21.96 56.65
C LYS A 553 -13.80 21.23 55.51
N TYR A 554 -13.33 21.96 54.50
CA TYR A 554 -12.57 21.39 53.37
C TYR A 554 -11.26 20.74 53.83
N ARG A 555 -10.48 21.42 54.68
CA ARG A 555 -9.24 20.88 55.25
C ARG A 555 -9.51 19.61 56.08
N ARG A 556 -10.56 19.61 56.91
CA ARG A 556 -10.96 18.45 57.71
C ARG A 556 -11.45 17.27 56.87
N ALA A 557 -12.20 17.53 55.79
CA ALA A 557 -12.65 16.51 54.85
C ALA A 557 -11.48 15.88 54.07
N LYS A 558 -10.47 16.67 53.70
CA LYS A 558 -9.23 16.18 53.07
C LYS A 558 -8.41 15.28 54.00
N ILE A 559 -8.43 15.53 55.31
CA ILE A 559 -7.74 14.72 56.32
C ILE A 559 -8.47 13.40 56.62
N LYS A 560 -9.79 13.36 56.51
CA LYS A 560 -10.62 12.15 56.76
C LYS A 560 -10.77 11.21 55.56
N GLY A 561 -10.36 11.64 54.36
CA GLY A 561 -10.45 10.86 53.11
C GLY A 561 -9.10 10.29 52.65
N CYS A 562 -8.11 10.23 53.54
CA CYS A 562 -6.87 9.46 53.37
C CYS A 562 -6.98 8.13 54.09
#